data_AF-A0A2E5HDQ5-F1
#
_entry.id   AF-A0A2E5HDQ5-F1
#
_cell.length_a   1.000
_cell.length_b   1.000
_cell.length_c   1.000
_cell.angle_alpha   90.00
_cell.angle_beta   90.00
_cell.angle_gamma   90.00
#
_symmetry.space_group_name_H-M   'P 1'
#
loop_
_entity.id
_entity.type
_entity.pdbx_description
1 polymer ?
#
loop_
_entity_poly.entity_id
_entity_poly.type
_entity_poly.pdbx_seq_one_letter_code
_entity_poly.pdbx_strand_id
1 'polypeptide(L)'
;MNRLIKHKRLLFTIFGIFFILFISYRIFINIFQEYEDLSQSTTINVLSDETYKFKSLKSNKTNVRQGPSLGHDILWTYQKRNLPVEVLEDIQGWSRIRDYEAKTGWIKNTLISSNRTAIVTPWNIPDKNSHFSEIYQNNDKKQLEMRLQSGVIIKIIECDGALCKLKVSDREGWINQDLIFGVYQGEIISKSD
;
A
#
# COMPACT_ATOMS: atom_id res chain seq x y z
N MET A 1 -12.93 -63.72 -47.01
CA MET A 1 -13.88 -62.63 -46.71
C MET A 1 -13.75 -62.00 -45.31
N ASN A 2 -13.21 -62.70 -44.28
CA ASN A 2 -13.16 -62.19 -42.89
C ASN A 2 -12.06 -61.17 -42.54
N ARG A 3 -10.91 -61.15 -43.25
CA ARG A 3 -9.80 -60.20 -42.96
C ARG A 3 -10.15 -58.74 -43.29
N LEU A 4 -10.88 -58.50 -44.38
CA LEU A 4 -11.32 -57.16 -44.80
C LEU A 4 -12.32 -56.52 -43.81
N ILE A 5 -13.18 -57.33 -43.19
CA ILE A 5 -14.16 -56.87 -42.20
C ILE A 5 -13.48 -56.49 -40.87
N LYS A 6 -12.45 -57.25 -40.46
CA LYS A 6 -11.66 -56.98 -39.25
C LYS A 6 -10.84 -55.69 -39.38
N HIS A 7 -10.27 -55.44 -40.57
CA HIS A 7 -9.53 -54.20 -40.84
C HIS A 7 -10.43 -52.96 -40.85
N LYS A 8 -11.64 -53.07 -41.43
CA LYS A 8 -12.64 -51.99 -41.35
C LYS A 8 -13.05 -51.73 -39.90
N ARG A 9 -13.33 -52.77 -39.10
CA ARG A 9 -13.64 -52.63 -37.66
C ARG A 9 -12.52 -51.96 -36.87
N LEU A 10 -11.27 -52.31 -37.14
CA LEU A 10 -10.10 -51.69 -36.50
C LEU A 10 -9.94 -50.21 -36.88
N LEU A 11 -10.16 -49.86 -38.15
CA LEU A 11 -10.16 -48.48 -38.62
C LEU A 11 -11.29 -47.65 -37.99
N PHE A 12 -12.49 -48.20 -37.86
CA PHE A 12 -13.61 -47.52 -37.18
C PHE A 12 -13.33 -47.30 -35.68
N THR A 13 -12.68 -48.24 -34.99
CA THR A 13 -12.29 -48.05 -33.58
C THR A 13 -11.21 -46.99 -33.41
N ILE A 14 -10.23 -46.93 -34.31
CA ILE A 14 -9.18 -45.90 -34.29
C ILE A 14 -9.79 -44.52 -34.54
N PHE A 15 -10.66 -44.40 -35.55
CA PHE A 15 -11.36 -43.14 -35.83
C PHE A 15 -12.24 -42.67 -34.66
N GLY A 16 -12.92 -43.60 -33.98
CA GLY A 16 -13.70 -43.31 -32.78
C GLY A 16 -12.84 -42.79 -31.62
N ILE A 17 -11.65 -43.36 -31.39
CA ILE A 17 -10.72 -42.90 -30.34
C ILE A 17 -10.20 -41.50 -30.68
N PHE A 18 -9.79 -41.25 -31.93
CA PHE A 18 -9.36 -39.93 -32.36
C PHE A 18 -10.47 -38.87 -32.23
N PHE A 19 -11.71 -39.25 -32.53
CA PHE A 19 -12.86 -38.35 -32.37
C PHE A 19 -13.13 -38.01 -30.90
N ILE A 20 -13.01 -38.98 -29.98
CA ILE A 20 -13.14 -38.75 -28.53
C ILE A 20 -12.01 -37.87 -28.01
N LEU A 21 -10.77 -38.10 -28.42
CA LEU A 21 -9.62 -37.26 -28.04
C LEU A 21 -9.74 -35.83 -28.59
N PHE A 22 -10.31 -35.67 -29.78
CA PHE A 22 -10.58 -34.35 -30.35
C PHE A 22 -11.67 -33.61 -29.60
N ILE A 23 -12.77 -34.28 -29.23
CA ILE A 23 -13.84 -33.70 -28.42
C ILE A 23 -13.32 -33.32 -27.02
N SER A 24 -12.57 -34.19 -26.36
CA SER A 24 -12.01 -33.88 -25.03
C SER A 24 -11.02 -32.72 -25.08
N TYR A 25 -10.19 -32.64 -26.12
CA TYR A 25 -9.30 -31.50 -26.33
C TYR A 25 -10.07 -30.20 -26.55
N ARG A 26 -11.14 -30.21 -27.36
CA ARG A 26 -11.99 -29.02 -27.57
C ARG A 26 -12.67 -28.57 -26.28
N ILE A 27 -13.20 -29.50 -25.48
CA ILE A 27 -13.81 -29.20 -24.17
C ILE A 27 -12.75 -28.62 -23.23
N PHE A 28 -11.56 -29.23 -23.18
CA PHE A 28 -10.45 -28.75 -22.35
C PHE A 28 -10.01 -27.34 -22.74
N ILE A 29 -9.87 -27.04 -24.04
CA ILE A 29 -9.52 -25.70 -24.52
C ILE A 29 -10.61 -24.67 -24.15
N ASN A 30 -11.89 -25.03 -24.26
CA ASN A 30 -12.98 -24.12 -23.93
C ASN A 30 -13.04 -23.82 -22.41
N ILE A 31 -12.87 -24.85 -21.58
CA ILE A 31 -12.79 -24.71 -20.11
C ILE A 31 -11.54 -23.93 -19.70
N PHE A 32 -10.42 -24.16 -20.37
CA PHE A 32 -9.18 -23.44 -20.12
C PHE A 32 -9.31 -21.95 -20.48
N GLN A 33 -9.98 -21.61 -21.58
CA GLN A 33 -10.32 -20.22 -21.91
C GLN A 33 -11.21 -19.57 -20.84
N GLU A 34 -12.23 -20.28 -20.35
CA GLU A 34 -13.11 -19.76 -19.29
C GLU A 34 -12.35 -19.51 -17.97
N TYR A 35 -11.36 -20.36 -17.65
CA TYR A 35 -10.46 -20.16 -16.51
C TYR A 35 -9.48 -19.00 -16.73
N GLU A 36 -8.93 -18.87 -17.94
CA GLU A 36 -8.03 -17.76 -18.29
C GLU A 36 -8.77 -16.42 -18.18
N ASP A 37 -10.02 -16.34 -18.62
CA ASP A 37 -10.88 -15.16 -18.45
C ASP A 37 -11.19 -14.87 -16.97
N LEU A 38 -11.39 -15.90 -16.13
CA LEU A 38 -11.56 -15.71 -14.68
C LEU A 38 -10.28 -15.21 -14.00
N SER A 39 -9.11 -15.65 -14.46
CA SER A 39 -7.82 -15.20 -13.96
C SER A 39 -7.45 -13.79 -14.45
N GLN A 40 -7.90 -13.41 -15.65
CA GLN A 40 -7.72 -12.09 -16.27
C GLN A 40 -8.80 -11.07 -15.85
N SER A 41 -9.92 -11.51 -15.26
CA SER A 41 -10.89 -10.68 -14.53
C SER A 41 -10.29 -9.99 -13.29
N THR A 42 -9.04 -10.31 -12.95
CA THR A 42 -8.14 -9.44 -12.17
C THR A 42 -7.57 -8.32 -13.04
N THR A 43 -8.38 -7.71 -13.90
CA THR A 43 -8.15 -6.38 -14.47
C THR A 43 -8.81 -5.40 -13.49
N ILE A 44 -8.20 -5.15 -12.33
CA ILE A 44 -7.42 -3.92 -12.14
C ILE A 44 -8.29 -2.74 -12.60
N ASN A 45 -9.30 -2.40 -11.78
CA ASN A 45 -9.73 -1.01 -11.61
C ASN A 45 -8.58 -0.18 -10.99
N VAL A 46 -7.35 -0.27 -11.52
CA VAL A 46 -6.25 0.64 -11.19
C VAL A 46 -6.33 1.79 -12.19
N LEU A 47 -7.46 2.46 -12.20
CA LEU A 47 -7.65 3.74 -12.85
C LEU A 47 -8.68 4.54 -12.05
N SER A 48 -8.37 4.76 -10.78
CA SER A 48 -8.68 6.03 -10.13
C SER A 48 -7.72 6.19 -8.96
N ASP A 49 -6.59 6.85 -9.21
CA ASP A 49 -6.03 7.82 -8.26
C ASP A 49 -6.19 7.40 -6.79
N GLU A 50 -5.46 6.37 -6.33
CA GLU A 50 -5.30 6.17 -4.90
C GLU A 50 -4.50 7.36 -4.37
N THR A 51 -5.22 8.43 -4.06
CA THR A 51 -4.75 9.51 -3.19
C THR A 51 -4.00 8.84 -2.05
N TYR A 52 -2.70 9.06 -1.98
CA TYR A 52 -1.81 8.32 -1.09
C TYR A 52 -2.44 8.09 0.30
N LYS A 53 -2.42 6.84 0.78
CA LYS A 53 -3.12 6.45 2.02
C LYS A 53 -2.66 7.25 3.24
N PHE A 54 -1.40 7.67 3.29
CA PHE A 54 -0.94 8.53 4.37
C PHE A 54 -1.43 9.98 4.22
N LYS A 55 -2.11 10.44 5.27
CA LYS A 55 -2.58 11.82 5.48
C LYS A 55 -2.00 12.33 6.80
N SER A 56 -2.32 13.58 7.15
CA SER A 56 -1.89 14.18 8.41
C SER A 56 -3.01 14.92 9.11
N LEU A 57 -2.93 15.00 10.43
CA LEU A 57 -3.92 15.74 11.22
C LEU A 57 -3.86 17.24 10.92
N LYS A 58 -4.98 17.80 10.46
CA LYS A 58 -5.11 19.22 10.12
C LYS A 58 -5.33 20.10 11.36
N SER A 59 -5.98 19.56 12.39
CA SER A 59 -6.45 20.31 13.57
C SER A 59 -5.59 20.05 14.81
N ASN A 60 -5.53 21.04 15.73
CA ASN A 60 -4.82 20.88 17.01
C ASN A 60 -5.50 19.86 17.92
N LYS A 61 -6.81 19.69 17.78
CA LYS A 61 -7.59 18.71 18.52
C LYS A 61 -8.33 17.83 17.52
N THR A 62 -8.08 16.53 17.56
CA THR A 62 -8.74 15.56 16.69
C THR A 62 -9.21 14.38 17.52
N ASN A 63 -10.52 14.17 17.56
CA ASN A 63 -11.12 13.04 18.26
C ASN A 63 -11.10 11.82 17.34
N VAL A 64 -10.62 10.69 17.85
CA VAL A 64 -10.73 9.39 17.19
C VAL A 64 -11.89 8.63 17.81
N ARG A 65 -12.78 8.10 16.97
CA ARG A 65 -14.02 7.46 17.39
C ARG A 65 -14.06 5.98 17.05
N GLN A 66 -14.94 5.26 17.72
CA GLN A 66 -15.14 3.82 17.47
C GLN A 66 -15.76 3.54 16.09
N GLY A 67 -16.56 4.44 15.56
CA GLY A 67 -17.23 4.28 14.26
C GLY A 67 -17.40 5.60 13.49
N PRO A 68 -17.85 5.53 12.22
CA PRO A 68 -17.94 6.65 11.28
C PRO A 68 -19.17 7.55 11.54
N SER A 69 -19.33 8.04 12.76
CA SER A 69 -20.41 8.96 13.14
C SER A 69 -20.07 9.73 14.41
N LEU A 70 -20.67 10.92 14.58
CA LEU A 70 -20.54 11.72 15.79
C LEU A 70 -21.16 11.05 17.02
N GLY A 71 -22.08 10.10 16.82
CA GLY A 71 -22.73 9.34 17.90
C GLY A 71 -21.89 8.22 18.51
N HIS A 72 -20.79 7.81 17.86
CA HIS A 72 -19.88 6.80 18.42
C HIS A 72 -18.96 7.39 19.48
N ASP A 73 -18.62 6.58 20.48
CA ASP A 73 -17.70 6.97 21.55
C ASP A 73 -16.34 7.41 21.03
N ILE A 74 -15.75 8.37 21.74
CA ILE A 74 -14.38 8.82 21.51
C ILE A 74 -13.45 7.81 22.18
N LEU A 75 -12.61 7.15 21.39
CA LEU A 75 -11.59 6.23 21.89
C LEU A 75 -10.41 7.00 22.49
N TRP A 76 -9.94 8.04 21.80
CA TRP A 76 -8.92 8.96 22.30
C TRP A 76 -8.96 10.29 21.53
N THR A 77 -8.19 11.27 22.00
CA THR A 77 -8.08 12.59 21.36
C THR A 77 -6.63 12.98 21.18
N TYR A 78 -6.25 13.29 19.94
CA TYR A 78 -4.98 13.93 19.64
C TYR A 78 -5.03 15.42 19.97
N GLN A 79 -3.97 15.93 20.59
CA GLN A 79 -3.76 17.36 20.87
C GLN A 79 -2.58 17.92 20.05
N LYS A 80 -2.45 17.50 18.79
CA LYS A 80 -1.31 17.84 17.93
C LYS A 80 -1.71 17.85 16.45
N ARG A 81 -1.23 18.84 15.69
CA ARG A 81 -1.32 18.90 14.22
C ARG A 81 -0.18 18.12 13.56
N ASN A 82 -0.33 17.84 12.27
CA ASN A 82 0.69 17.26 11.40
C ASN A 82 1.11 15.83 11.80
N LEU A 83 0.42 15.19 12.74
CA LEU A 83 0.68 13.79 13.05
C LEU A 83 0.28 12.95 11.83
N PRO A 84 1.19 12.14 11.27
CA PRO A 84 0.85 11.26 10.17
C PRO A 84 -0.10 10.15 10.62
N VAL A 85 -1.04 9.82 9.74
CA VAL A 85 -1.97 8.70 9.90
C VAL A 85 -2.13 8.01 8.56
N GLU A 86 -2.23 6.69 8.58
CA GLU A 86 -2.56 5.91 7.39
C GLU A 86 -4.07 5.75 7.30
N VAL A 87 -4.66 6.07 6.17
CA VAL A 87 -6.07 5.80 5.87
C VAL A 87 -6.19 4.37 5.39
N LEU A 88 -6.97 3.58 6.13
CA LEU A 88 -7.29 2.20 5.80
C LEU A 88 -8.57 2.10 4.97
N GLU A 89 -9.51 3.00 5.24
CA GLU A 89 -10.86 2.97 4.66
C GLU A 89 -11.45 4.39 4.71
N ASP A 90 -12.20 4.77 3.69
CA ASP A 90 -12.90 6.07 3.61
C ASP A 90 -14.39 5.82 3.33
N ILE A 91 -15.27 6.22 4.25
CA ILE A 91 -16.73 6.05 4.12
C ILE A 91 -17.45 7.31 4.59
N GLN A 92 -18.31 7.87 3.73
CA GLN A 92 -19.27 8.94 4.07
C GLN A 92 -18.67 10.12 4.86
N GLY A 93 -17.47 10.57 4.47
CA GLY A 93 -16.79 11.69 5.13
C GLY A 93 -16.06 11.33 6.42
N TRP A 94 -15.84 10.05 6.68
CA TRP A 94 -15.02 9.51 7.75
C TRP A 94 -13.92 8.61 7.21
N SER A 95 -12.72 8.75 7.77
CA SER A 95 -11.57 7.89 7.48
C SER A 95 -11.35 6.97 8.66
N ARG A 96 -11.29 5.66 8.41
CA ARG A 96 -10.69 4.73 9.33
C ARG A 96 -9.18 4.84 9.19
N ILE A 97 -8.49 5.10 10.29
CA ILE A 97 -7.06 5.34 10.30
C ILE A 97 -6.30 4.30 11.10
N ARG A 98 -5.01 4.17 10.81
CA ARG A 98 -3.99 3.56 11.67
C ARG A 98 -2.94 4.61 12.04
N ASP A 99 -2.60 4.73 13.31
CA ASP A 99 -1.52 5.60 13.78
C ASP A 99 -0.16 4.87 13.84
N TYR A 100 0.88 5.59 14.23
CA TYR A 100 2.25 5.09 14.35
C TYR A 100 2.43 4.04 15.47
N GLU A 101 1.44 3.90 16.37
CA GLU A 101 1.38 2.86 17.41
C GLU A 101 0.47 1.68 17.00
N ALA A 102 0.09 1.63 15.71
CA ALA A 102 -0.82 0.66 15.13
C ALA A 102 -2.25 0.66 15.71
N LYS A 103 -2.67 1.70 16.43
CA LYS A 103 -4.06 1.83 16.90
C LYS A 103 -4.96 2.30 15.78
N THR A 104 -6.22 1.85 15.81
CA THR A 104 -7.20 2.15 14.76
C THR A 104 -8.48 2.76 15.29
N GLY A 105 -9.11 3.58 14.46
CA GLY A 105 -10.39 4.24 14.76
C GLY A 105 -10.78 5.19 13.64
N TRP A 106 -11.83 5.97 13.86
CA TRP A 106 -12.45 6.83 12.83
C TRP A 106 -12.23 8.31 13.12
N ILE A 107 -11.86 9.06 12.09
CA ILE A 107 -11.69 10.51 12.12
C ILE A 107 -12.54 11.13 11.01
N LYS A 108 -13.18 12.27 11.27
CA LYS A 108 -13.90 13.02 10.25
C LYS A 108 -12.91 13.59 9.22
N ASN A 109 -13.18 13.44 7.91
CA ASN A 109 -12.25 13.79 6.83
C ASN A 109 -11.85 15.27 6.84
N THR A 110 -12.69 16.15 7.39
CA THR A 110 -12.38 17.58 7.54
C THR A 110 -11.23 17.86 8.52
N LEU A 111 -10.87 16.89 9.38
CA LEU A 111 -9.81 17.00 10.39
C LEU A 111 -8.48 16.41 9.92
N ILE A 112 -8.42 15.86 8.71
CA ILE A 112 -7.20 15.37 8.07
C ILE A 112 -6.90 16.19 6.81
N SER A 113 -5.65 16.17 6.38
CA SER A 113 -5.18 16.84 5.17
C SER A 113 -4.25 15.94 4.39
N SER A 114 -4.16 16.17 3.09
CA SER A 114 -3.22 15.46 2.21
C SER A 114 -1.77 15.93 2.37
N ASN A 115 -1.48 16.83 3.32
CA ASN A 115 -0.12 17.24 3.60
C ASN A 115 0.71 16.04 4.04
N ARG A 116 1.77 15.74 3.29
CA ARG A 116 2.67 14.64 3.54
C ARG A 116 3.60 14.98 4.71
N THR A 117 3.40 14.26 5.80
CA THR A 117 4.22 14.36 7.00
C THR A 117 4.66 12.97 7.40
N ALA A 118 5.73 12.90 8.17
CA ALA A 118 6.19 11.68 8.78
C ALA A 118 6.53 11.90 10.25
N ILE A 119 6.65 10.81 11.01
CA ILE A 119 7.20 10.80 12.36
C ILE A 119 8.41 9.88 12.36
N VAL A 120 9.50 10.34 12.97
CA VAL A 120 10.75 9.57 13.09
C VAL A 120 10.54 8.44 14.09
N THR A 121 10.78 7.22 13.65
CA THR A 121 10.38 6.01 14.37
C THR A 121 11.42 4.92 14.15
N PRO A 122 12.37 4.75 15.08
CA PRO A 122 13.44 3.77 14.93
C PRO A 122 12.99 2.36 15.33
N TRP A 123 11.93 1.83 14.70
CA TRP A 123 11.46 0.46 14.97
C TRP A 123 12.55 -0.61 14.77
N ASN A 124 13.53 -0.29 13.93
CA ASN A 124 14.53 -1.23 13.44
C ASN A 124 15.97 -0.88 13.84
N ILE A 125 16.21 -0.10 14.91
CA ILE A 125 17.59 0.12 15.36
C ILE A 125 17.98 -1.02 16.34
N PRO A 126 18.96 -1.88 15.99
CA PRO A 126 19.42 -2.97 16.87
C PRO A 126 20.06 -2.44 18.16
N ASP A 127 20.56 -1.21 18.13
CA ASP A 127 21.01 -0.48 19.30
C ASP A 127 19.85 0.29 19.95
N LYS A 128 19.27 -0.31 20.99
CA LYS A 128 18.19 0.27 21.81
C LYS A 128 18.54 1.65 22.40
N ASN A 129 19.81 2.09 22.34
CA ASN A 129 20.27 3.36 22.89
C ASN A 129 20.35 4.51 21.85
N SER A 130 20.17 4.25 20.56
CA SER A 130 20.09 5.36 19.58
C SER A 130 18.65 5.83 19.44
N HIS A 131 18.26 6.79 20.28
CA HIS A 131 17.00 7.52 20.12
C HIS A 131 16.97 8.47 18.92
N PHE A 132 18.04 8.48 18.10
CA PHE A 132 18.22 9.41 17.00
C PHE A 132 18.34 8.69 15.66
N SER A 133 17.82 9.34 14.62
CA SER A 133 18.04 9.00 13.21
C SER A 133 18.93 10.04 12.56
N GLU A 134 19.88 9.56 11.75
CA GLU A 134 20.77 10.41 10.96
C GLU A 134 20.06 10.93 9.72
N ILE A 135 20.19 12.23 9.48
CA ILE A 135 19.67 12.92 8.32
C ILE A 135 20.86 13.40 7.50
N TYR A 136 20.89 13.09 6.21
CA TYR A 136 22.00 13.39 5.33
C TYR A 136 21.69 14.59 4.43
N GLN A 137 22.71 15.31 3.97
CA GLN A 137 22.53 16.45 3.07
C GLN A 137 21.96 16.03 1.71
N ASN A 138 22.42 14.88 1.22
CA ASN A 138 22.05 14.31 -0.08
C ASN A 138 21.63 12.85 0.07
N ASN A 139 21.01 12.31 -0.99
CA ASN A 139 20.58 10.91 -1.02
C ASN A 139 21.73 9.88 -1.07
N ASP A 140 22.97 10.31 -1.33
CA ASP A 140 24.17 9.47 -1.30
C ASP A 140 24.65 9.11 0.12
N LYS A 141 24.06 9.73 1.15
CA LYS A 141 24.35 9.51 2.58
C LYS A 141 25.80 9.74 2.99
N LYS A 142 26.57 10.52 2.24
CA LYS A 142 28.01 10.76 2.55
C LYS A 142 28.23 11.81 3.62
N GLN A 143 27.33 12.78 3.72
CA GLN A 143 27.47 13.92 4.61
C GLN A 143 26.28 14.02 5.56
N LEU A 144 26.56 13.88 6.86
CA LEU A 144 25.59 14.10 7.93
C LEU A 144 25.20 15.58 7.97
N GLU A 145 23.90 15.85 7.95
CA GLU A 145 23.33 17.20 8.11
C GLU A 145 22.88 17.44 9.55
N MET A 146 22.07 16.52 10.08
CA MET A 146 21.52 16.63 11.43
C MET A 146 21.12 15.27 12.00
N ARG A 147 20.78 15.24 13.29
CA ARG A 147 20.19 14.09 13.96
C ARG A 147 18.82 14.47 14.50
N LEU A 148 17.82 13.63 14.26
CA LEU A 148 16.46 13.82 14.77
C LEU A 148 16.12 12.77 15.79
N GLN A 149 15.53 13.18 16.91
CA GLN A 149 15.04 12.24 17.92
C GLN A 149 13.79 11.50 17.42
N SER A 150 13.57 10.31 17.96
CA SER A 150 12.32 9.56 17.85
C SER A 150 11.13 10.42 18.24
N GLY A 151 10.04 10.32 17.50
CA GLY A 151 8.81 11.08 17.74
C GLY A 151 8.80 12.49 17.13
N VAL A 152 9.91 12.95 16.53
CA VAL A 152 9.93 14.22 15.78
C VAL A 152 9.06 14.08 14.53
N ILE A 153 8.13 15.02 14.36
CA ILE A 153 7.30 15.13 13.16
C ILE A 153 8.02 15.98 12.13
N ILE A 154 8.02 15.51 10.89
CA ILE A 154 8.73 16.11 9.76
C ILE A 154 7.77 16.33 8.59
N LYS A 155 8.03 17.33 7.76
CA LYS A 155 7.36 17.48 6.46
C LYS A 155 8.13 16.66 5.42
N ILE A 156 7.43 15.89 4.60
CA ILE A 156 8.02 15.20 3.44
C ILE A 156 7.97 16.15 2.24
N ILE A 157 9.09 16.33 1.57
CA ILE A 157 9.19 17.11 0.33
C ILE A 157 9.05 16.19 -0.87
N GLU A 158 9.85 15.13 -0.90
CA GLU A 158 9.90 14.15 -1.99
C GLU A 158 10.46 12.83 -1.46
N CYS A 159 10.20 11.74 -2.19
CA CYS A 159 10.77 10.43 -1.93
C CYS A 159 11.13 9.75 -3.25
N ASP A 160 12.27 9.07 -3.29
CA ASP A 160 12.79 8.38 -4.47
C ASP A 160 12.51 6.86 -4.47
N GLY A 161 11.70 6.38 -3.51
CA GLY A 161 11.41 4.96 -3.30
C GLY A 161 12.35 4.25 -2.33
N ALA A 162 13.43 4.90 -1.87
CA ALA A 162 14.32 4.37 -0.83
C ALA A 162 14.57 5.38 0.29
N LEU A 163 14.79 6.64 -0.09
CA LEU A 163 14.94 7.77 0.81
C LEU A 163 13.84 8.79 0.58
N CYS A 164 13.60 9.59 1.61
CA CYS A 164 12.76 10.77 1.54
C CYS A 164 13.56 12.01 1.90
N LYS A 165 13.43 13.04 1.08
CA LYS A 165 13.82 14.39 1.43
C LYS A 165 12.75 14.99 2.34
N LEU A 166 13.18 15.57 3.44
CA LEU A 166 12.34 16.11 4.48
C LEU A 166 12.73 17.54 4.83
N LYS A 167 11.80 18.25 5.46
CA LYS A 167 12.02 19.57 6.05
C LYS A 167 11.63 19.58 7.52
N VAL A 168 12.53 20.11 8.36
CA VAL A 168 12.33 20.34 9.78
C VAL A 168 12.78 21.75 10.12
N SER A 169 11.82 22.60 10.49
CA SER A 169 12.05 24.05 10.59
C SER A 169 12.66 24.58 9.27
N ASP A 170 13.85 25.19 9.31
CA ASP A 170 14.53 25.74 8.14
C ASP A 170 15.59 24.81 7.53
N ARG A 171 15.71 23.57 8.04
CA ARG A 171 16.68 22.59 7.53
C ARG A 171 16.01 21.50 6.71
N GLU A 172 16.71 21.06 5.68
CA GLU A 172 16.32 19.95 4.82
C GLU A 172 17.37 18.86 4.86
N GLY A 173 16.97 17.63 4.55
CA GLY A 173 17.90 16.53 4.36
C GLY A 173 17.17 15.25 4.00
N TRP A 174 17.90 14.14 3.96
CA TRP A 174 17.44 12.84 3.49
C TRP A 174 17.50 11.78 4.58
N ILE A 175 16.44 10.98 4.69
CA ILE A 175 16.34 9.83 5.60
C ILE A 175 15.87 8.60 4.82
N ASN A 176 16.22 7.39 5.29
CA ASN A 176 15.63 6.17 4.76
C ASN A 176 14.13 6.09 5.10
N GLN A 177 13.34 5.54 4.18
CA GLN A 177 11.90 5.33 4.38
C GLN A 177 11.57 4.42 5.56
N ASP A 178 12.40 3.41 5.82
CA ASP A 178 12.19 2.43 6.89
C ASP A 178 12.36 3.00 8.31
N LEU A 179 12.93 4.21 8.44
CA LEU A 179 13.14 4.90 9.71
C LEU A 179 12.00 5.86 10.07
N ILE A 180 10.95 5.95 9.23
CA ILE A 180 9.84 6.88 9.40
C ILE A 180 8.49 6.22 9.19
N PHE A 181 7.47 6.75 9.86
CA PHE A 181 6.06 6.47 9.58
C PHE A 181 5.43 7.63 8.84
N GLY A 182 4.64 7.37 7.81
CA GLY A 182 4.09 8.42 6.94
C GLY A 182 4.43 8.24 5.46
N VAL A 183 5.13 7.15 5.14
CA VAL A 183 5.47 6.73 3.78
C VAL A 183 5.56 5.19 3.75
N TYR A 184 5.16 4.57 2.66
CA TYR A 184 5.40 3.15 2.42
C TYR A 184 6.81 2.93 1.86
N GLN A 185 7.36 1.75 2.11
CA GLN A 185 8.57 1.31 1.44
C GLN A 185 8.35 1.26 -0.08
N GLY A 186 9.25 1.87 -0.86
CA GLY A 186 9.11 1.96 -2.31
C GLY A 186 8.21 3.10 -2.78
N GLU A 187 7.59 3.87 -1.89
CA GLU A 187 6.71 4.98 -2.28
C GLU A 187 7.52 6.12 -2.91
N ILE A 188 7.13 6.52 -4.12
CA ILE A 188 7.70 7.68 -4.81
C ILE A 188 6.76 8.86 -4.61
N ILE A 189 7.33 9.97 -4.12
CA ILE A 189 6.62 11.22 -3.93
C ILE A 189 7.38 12.28 -4.71
N SER A 190 6.76 12.81 -5.75
CA SER A 190 7.31 13.94 -6.50
C SER A 190 7.19 15.21 -5.68
N LYS A 191 8.17 16.09 -5.81
CA LYS A 191 8.13 17.42 -5.22
C LYS A 191 6.88 18.16 -5.72
N SER A 192 6.03 18.60 -4.80
CA SER A 192 4.93 19.50 -5.14
C SER A 192 5.50 20.86 -5.50
N ASP A 193 5.25 21.33 -6.73
CA ASP A 193 5.61 22.67 -7.22
C ASP A 193 5.03 23.80 -6.34
#